data_AF-A0A2G8L633-F1
#
_entry.id   AF-A0A2G8L633-F1
#
_cell.length_a   1.000
_cell.length_b   1.000
_cell.length_c   1.000
_cell.angle_alpha   90.00
_cell.angle_beta   90.00
_cell.angle_gamma   90.00
#
_symmetry.space_group_name_H-M   'P 1'
#
loop_
_entity.id
_entity.type
_entity.pdbx_description
1 polymer ?
#
loop_
_entity_poly.entity_id
_entity_poly.type
_entity_poly.pdbx_seq_one_letter_code
_entity_poly.pdbx_strand_id
1 'polypeptide(L)'
;MAQDFRFVALSVGILLLFALTLFVNYLAGAGEEAIIPIFETSIGEVSDKYTTPVTPANWTFAIWGLIYTWQLVLIAYVLSTICRNNANDEPLYKYPPVITYGFLLAYTLNLITNAGWCFFFCNQKMVYALVIIVLSAVTLYVALINNSIRVFKFYGDLYKTYR
;
A
#
# COMPACT_ATOMS: atom_id res chain seq x y z
N MET A 1 -18.04 -19.01 3.04
CA MET A 1 -17.15 -19.74 2.10
C MET A 1 -16.61 -18.86 0.98
N ALA A 2 -17.42 -18.31 0.06
CA ALA A 2 -16.90 -17.49 -1.05
C ALA A 2 -16.21 -16.18 -0.61
N GLN A 3 -16.73 -15.52 0.44
CA GLN A 3 -16.13 -14.30 0.99
C GLN A 3 -14.82 -14.55 1.74
N ASP A 4 -14.73 -15.67 2.47
CA ASP A 4 -13.52 -16.10 3.19
C ASP A 4 -12.38 -16.39 2.20
N PHE A 5 -12.68 -17.11 1.11
CA PHE A 5 -11.70 -17.37 0.04
C PHE A 5 -11.17 -16.08 -0.58
N ARG A 6 -12.05 -15.12 -0.90
CA ARG A 6 -11.64 -13.82 -1.48
C ARG A 6 -10.74 -13.03 -0.55
N PHE A 7 -11.03 -13.02 0.75
CA PHE A 7 -10.19 -12.33 1.74
C PHE A 7 -8.80 -12.94 1.83
N VAL A 8 -8.70 -14.27 1.96
CA VAL A 8 -7.42 -14.98 2.03
C VAL A 8 -6.62 -14.78 0.75
N ALA A 9 -7.26 -14.92 -0.42
CA ALA A 9 -6.62 -14.72 -1.71
C ALA A 9 -6.05 -13.30 -1.86
N LEU A 10 -6.80 -12.27 -1.46
CA LEU A 10 -6.30 -10.89 -1.47
C LEU A 10 -5.15 -10.68 -0.47
N SER A 11 -5.25 -11.23 0.73
CA SER A 11 -4.21 -11.10 1.76
C SER A 11 -2.87 -11.72 1.34
N VAL A 12 -2.90 -12.85 0.63
CA VAL A 12 -1.68 -13.44 0.04
C VAL A 12 -1.25 -12.64 -1.20
N GLY A 13 -2.21 -12.21 -2.03
CA GLY A 13 -1.95 -11.42 -3.23
C GLY A 13 -1.28 -10.08 -2.94
N ILE A 14 -1.62 -9.39 -1.84
CA ILE A 14 -1.00 -8.11 -1.46
C ILE A 14 0.47 -8.28 -1.11
N LEU A 15 0.90 -9.43 -0.56
CA LEU A 15 2.31 -9.69 -0.28
C LEU A 15 3.11 -9.77 -1.58
N LEU A 16 2.61 -10.54 -2.55
CA LEU A 16 3.25 -10.71 -3.86
C LEU A 16 3.28 -9.38 -4.62
N LEU A 17 2.16 -8.65 -4.61
CA LEU A 17 2.06 -7.35 -5.26
C LEU A 17 2.95 -6.30 -4.59
N PHE A 18 3.07 -6.32 -3.27
CA PHE A 18 3.97 -5.44 -2.53
C PHE A 18 5.44 -5.73 -2.87
N ALA A 19 5.83 -7.01 -2.94
CA ALA A 19 7.17 -7.40 -3.38
C ALA A 19 7.47 -6.90 -4.81
N LEU A 20 6.51 -7.06 -5.73
CA LEU A 20 6.62 -6.51 -7.08
C LEU A 20 6.73 -4.98 -7.07
N THR A 21 5.95 -4.31 -6.22
CA THR A 21 5.98 -2.85 -6.08
C THR A 21 7.33 -2.36 -5.57
N LEU A 22 7.93 -3.04 -4.58
CA LEU A 22 9.29 -2.76 -4.11
C LEU A 22 10.33 -2.94 -5.21
N PHE A 23 10.20 -4.01 -5.99
CA PHE A 23 11.09 -4.26 -7.12
C PHE A 23 10.99 -3.16 -8.18
N VAL A 24 9.76 -2.74 -8.54
CA VAL A 24 9.53 -1.61 -9.46
C VAL A 24 10.11 -0.31 -8.92
N ASN A 25 9.93 -0.03 -7.62
CA ASN A 25 10.51 1.16 -6.99
C ASN A 25 12.05 1.14 -6.97
N TYR A 26 12.65 -0.01 -6.72
CA TYR A 26 14.10 -0.19 -6.79
C TYR A 26 14.61 0.11 -8.21
N LEU A 27 13.98 -0.48 -9.23
CA LEU A 27 14.32 -0.20 -10.63
C LEU A 27 14.15 1.30 -10.95
N ALA A 28 13.08 1.94 -10.48
CA ALA A 28 12.79 3.36 -10.71
C ALA A 28 13.79 4.29 -10.00
N GLY A 29 14.31 3.87 -8.85
CA GLY A 29 15.40 4.56 -8.16
C GLY A 29 16.73 4.48 -8.92
N ALA A 30 16.98 3.38 -9.63
CA ALA A 30 18.19 3.18 -10.43
C ALA A 30 18.11 3.77 -11.85
N GLY A 31 16.91 3.94 -12.42
CA GLY A 31 16.73 4.53 -13.74
C GLY A 31 17.33 3.66 -14.86
N GLU A 32 18.11 4.27 -15.76
CA GLU A 32 18.74 3.58 -16.90
C GLU A 32 19.80 2.55 -16.46
N GLU A 33 20.41 2.73 -15.28
CA GLU A 33 21.44 1.84 -14.73
C GLU A 33 20.87 0.57 -14.10
N ALA A 34 19.54 0.43 -14.06
CA ALA A 34 18.87 -0.70 -13.47
C ALA A 34 19.14 -2.01 -14.24
N ILE A 35 19.06 -3.15 -13.53
CA ILE A 35 19.21 -4.50 -14.12
C ILE A 35 18.24 -4.72 -15.30
N ILE A 36 17.07 -4.09 -15.23
CA ILE A 36 16.07 -4.08 -16.30
C ILE A 36 15.82 -2.61 -16.69
N PRO A 37 16.29 -2.15 -17.86
CA PRO A 37 16.21 -0.75 -18.27
C PRO A 37 14.83 -0.40 -18.84
N ILE A 38 13.80 -0.43 -17.99
CA ILE A 38 12.41 -0.04 -18.34
C ILE A 38 12.09 1.43 -18.08
N PHE A 39 13.03 2.18 -17.50
CA PHE A 39 12.88 3.57 -17.12
C PHE A 39 13.93 4.43 -17.82
N GLU A 40 13.48 5.47 -18.50
CA GLU A 40 14.36 6.45 -19.17
C GLU A 40 15.21 7.27 -18.20
N THR A 41 14.75 7.50 -16.97
CA THR A 41 15.49 8.28 -15.96
C THR A 41 15.13 7.80 -14.56
N SER A 42 16.02 8.01 -13.60
CA SER A 42 15.75 7.75 -12.19
C SER A 42 14.79 8.79 -11.59
N ILE A 43 14.11 8.43 -10.50
CA ILE A 43 13.26 9.36 -9.74
C ILE A 43 14.05 10.61 -9.31
N GLY A 44 15.32 10.44 -8.91
CA GLY A 44 16.20 11.53 -8.49
C GLY A 44 16.49 12.51 -9.63
N GLU A 45 16.91 12.00 -10.78
CA GLU A 45 17.22 12.82 -11.96
C GLU A 45 16.01 13.61 -12.46
N VAL A 46 14.83 12.99 -12.48
CA VAL A 46 13.59 13.69 -12.85
C VAL A 46 13.28 14.80 -11.83
N SER A 47 13.47 14.54 -10.54
CA SER A 47 13.22 15.51 -9.47
C SER A 47 14.19 16.70 -9.56
N ASP A 48 15.46 16.45 -9.84
CA ASP A 48 16.48 17.48 -10.04
C ASP A 48 16.18 18.32 -11.29
N LYS A 49 15.74 17.67 -12.38
CA LYS A 49 15.35 18.34 -13.64
C LYS A 49 14.15 19.26 -13.49
N TYR A 50 13.12 18.83 -12.75
CA TYR A 50 11.89 19.60 -12.51
C TYR A 50 11.85 20.16 -11.08
N THR A 51 12.96 20.79 -10.65
CA THR A 51 13.06 21.39 -9.32
C THR A 51 12.08 22.56 -9.15
N THR A 52 11.37 22.56 -8.03
CA THR A 52 10.49 23.64 -7.57
C THR A 52 10.90 24.07 -6.16
N PRO A 53 10.43 25.22 -5.64
CA PRO A 53 10.74 25.64 -4.26
C PRO A 53 10.30 24.65 -3.16
N VAL A 54 9.42 23.70 -3.50
CA VAL A 54 8.94 22.65 -2.60
C VAL A 54 9.53 21.28 -2.92
N THR A 55 10.37 21.16 -3.95
CA THR A 55 11.07 19.92 -4.27
C THR A 55 12.06 19.63 -3.15
N PRO A 56 11.97 18.47 -2.48
CA PRO A 56 12.81 18.18 -1.35
C PRO A 56 14.20 17.71 -1.84
N ALA A 57 15.21 17.82 -0.97
CA ALA A 57 16.57 17.38 -1.32
C ALA A 57 16.63 15.85 -1.55
N ASN A 58 17.54 15.36 -2.40
CA ASN A 58 17.59 13.95 -2.80
C ASN A 58 17.64 12.94 -1.64
N TRP A 59 18.30 13.27 -0.52
CA TRP A 59 18.35 12.39 0.66
C TRP A 59 16.97 12.17 1.31
N THR A 60 16.00 13.08 1.11
CA THR A 60 14.66 12.98 1.68
C THR A 60 13.86 11.81 1.11
N PHE A 61 14.20 11.34 -0.09
CA PHE A 61 13.61 10.13 -0.68
C PHE A 61 13.91 8.85 0.13
N ALA A 62 14.86 8.90 1.08
CA ALA A 62 15.06 7.82 2.04
C ALA A 62 13.82 7.51 2.90
N ILE A 63 12.87 8.45 3.03
CA ILE A 63 11.61 8.23 3.75
C ILE A 63 10.81 7.03 3.23
N TRP A 64 10.96 6.70 1.93
CA TRP A 64 10.29 5.55 1.33
C TRP A 64 10.67 4.23 2.00
N GLY A 65 11.92 4.09 2.48
CA GLY A 65 12.33 2.90 3.23
C GLY A 65 11.54 2.72 4.53
N LEU A 66 11.26 3.82 5.25
CA LEU A 66 10.44 3.79 6.45
C LEU A 66 8.98 3.45 6.12
N ILE A 67 8.41 4.08 5.09
CA ILE A 67 7.04 3.83 4.63
C ILE A 67 6.86 2.36 4.26
N TYR A 68 7.79 1.80 3.48
CA TYR A 68 7.74 0.40 3.06
C TYR A 68 7.96 -0.58 4.22
N THR A 69 8.79 -0.22 5.20
CA THR A 69 8.93 -1.02 6.43
C THR A 69 7.59 -1.09 7.18
N TRP A 70 6.90 0.05 7.31
CA TRP A 70 5.60 0.09 7.98
C TRP A 70 4.51 -0.69 7.23
N GLN A 71 4.53 -0.62 5.89
CA GLN A 71 3.66 -1.43 5.04
C GLN A 71 3.93 -2.93 5.20
N LEU A 72 5.19 -3.34 5.32
CA LEU A 72 5.55 -4.74 5.57
C LEU A 72 5.01 -5.21 6.93
N VAL A 73 5.11 -4.40 7.98
CA VAL A 73 4.53 -4.70 9.30
C VAL A 73 3.02 -4.88 9.21
N LEU A 74 2.33 -4.00 8.47
CA LEU A 74 0.89 -4.12 8.21
C LEU A 74 0.56 -5.44 7.49
N ILE A 75 1.29 -5.79 6.44
CA ILE A 75 1.07 -7.05 5.69
C ILE A 75 1.31 -8.26 6.60
N ALA A 76 2.38 -8.25 7.38
CA ALA A 76 2.68 -9.31 8.35
C ALA A 76 1.55 -9.46 9.38
N TYR A 77 1.00 -8.34 9.86
CA TYR A 77 -0.16 -8.35 10.73
C TYR A 77 -1.38 -9.00 10.05
N VAL A 78 -1.73 -8.58 8.83
CA VAL A 78 -2.83 -9.17 8.05
C VAL A 78 -2.66 -10.69 7.89
N LEU A 79 -1.47 -11.16 7.49
CA LEU A 79 -1.19 -12.58 7.34
C LEU A 79 -1.29 -13.34 8.66
N SER A 80 -0.84 -12.73 9.76
CA SER A 80 -0.96 -13.35 11.09
C SER A 80 -2.42 -13.57 11.50
N THR A 81 -3.37 -12.75 11.02
CA THR A 81 -4.80 -12.93 11.31
C THR A 81 -5.43 -14.15 10.62
N ILE A 82 -4.77 -14.68 9.58
CA ILE A 82 -5.20 -15.90 8.87
C ILE A 82 -4.65 -17.14 9.59
N CYS A 83 -3.44 -17.04 10.14
CA CYS A 83 -2.77 -18.16 10.82
C CYS A 83 -3.10 -18.28 12.32
N ARG A 84 -3.93 -17.38 12.86
CA ARG A 84 -4.31 -17.34 14.29
C ARG A 84 -5.80 -17.49 14.45
N ASN A 85 -6.20 -18.28 15.44
CA ASN A 85 -7.57 -18.41 15.88
C ASN A 85 -7.84 -17.58 17.14
N ASN A 86 -9.10 -17.21 17.34
CA ASN A 86 -9.61 -16.57 18.54
C ASN A 86 -9.88 -17.62 19.64
N ALA A 87 -10.38 -17.18 20.79
CA ALA A 87 -10.70 -18.06 21.94
C ALA A 87 -11.77 -19.12 21.64
N ASN A 88 -12.54 -18.95 20.56
CA ASN A 88 -13.58 -19.88 20.11
C ASN A 88 -13.10 -20.76 18.94
N ASP A 89 -11.79 -20.82 18.69
CA ASP A 89 -11.15 -21.56 17.60
C ASP A 89 -11.56 -21.10 16.18
N GLU A 90 -12.06 -19.87 16.04
CA GLU A 90 -12.38 -19.26 14.75
C GLU A 90 -11.23 -18.36 14.28
N PRO A 91 -10.98 -18.22 12.96
CA PRO A 91 -9.92 -17.35 12.46
C PRO A 91 -10.06 -15.90 12.92
N LEU A 92 -8.96 -15.30 13.37
CA LEU A 92 -8.93 -13.97 13.99
C LEU A 92 -9.44 -12.85 13.06
N TYR A 93 -9.29 -13.00 11.73
CA TYR A 93 -9.80 -12.03 10.77
C TYR A 93 -11.34 -11.92 10.74
N LYS A 94 -12.07 -12.92 11.28
CA LYS A 94 -13.54 -12.90 11.37
C LYS A 94 -14.01 -12.09 12.58
N TYR A 95 -13.28 -12.18 13.69
CA TYR A 95 -13.62 -11.48 14.93
C TYR A 95 -12.36 -11.22 15.79
N PRO A 96 -11.90 -9.97 15.97
CA PRO A 96 -12.48 -8.71 15.48
C PRO A 96 -12.11 -8.38 14.01
N PRO A 97 -13.04 -7.82 13.21
CA PRO A 97 -12.80 -7.50 11.81
C PRO A 97 -12.09 -6.14 11.65
N VAL A 98 -10.87 -6.03 12.22
CA VAL A 98 -10.06 -4.80 12.15
C VAL A 98 -9.65 -4.49 10.71
N ILE A 99 -9.36 -5.53 9.92
CA ILE A 99 -9.02 -5.41 8.50
C ILE A 99 -10.20 -5.89 7.67
N THR A 100 -10.67 -5.03 6.77
CA THR A 100 -11.81 -5.35 5.91
C THR A 100 -11.39 -5.70 4.49
N TYR A 101 -12.27 -6.42 3.81
CA TYR A 101 -12.16 -6.64 2.37
C TYR A 101 -12.03 -5.31 1.58
N GLY A 102 -12.80 -4.27 1.96
CA GLY A 102 -12.71 -2.94 1.34
C GLY A 102 -11.34 -2.27 1.54
N PHE A 103 -10.76 -2.42 2.73
CA PHE A 103 -9.39 -1.98 2.99
C PHE A 103 -8.38 -2.71 2.09
N LEU A 104 -8.46 -4.04 1.99
CA LEU A 104 -7.55 -4.83 1.16
C LEU A 104 -7.63 -4.43 -0.31
N LEU A 105 -8.85 -4.24 -0.85
CA LEU A 105 -9.03 -3.78 -2.23
C LEU A 105 -8.41 -2.39 -2.47
N ALA A 106 -8.69 -1.44 -1.58
CA ALA A 106 -8.13 -0.10 -1.69
C ALA A 106 -6.60 -0.11 -1.60
N TYR A 107 -6.04 -0.95 -0.73
CA TYR A 107 -4.60 -1.14 -0.60
C TYR A 107 -3.98 -1.81 -1.84
N THR A 108 -4.62 -2.84 -2.40
CA THR A 108 -4.20 -3.47 -3.67
C THR A 108 -4.16 -2.44 -4.80
N LEU A 109 -5.20 -1.62 -4.94
CA LEU A 109 -5.22 -0.55 -5.93
C LEU A 109 -4.11 0.47 -5.66
N ASN A 110 -3.85 0.80 -4.40
CA ASN A 110 -2.77 1.71 -4.05
C ASN A 110 -1.40 1.21 -4.52
N LEU A 111 -1.08 -0.07 -4.29
CA LEU A 111 0.16 -0.70 -4.77
C LEU A 111 0.30 -0.62 -6.30
N ILE A 112 -0.78 -0.87 -7.04
CA ILE A 112 -0.80 -0.74 -8.51
C ILE A 112 -0.53 0.71 -8.93
N THR A 113 -1.20 1.67 -8.28
CA THR A 113 -0.99 3.09 -8.60
C THR A 113 0.41 3.59 -8.22
N ASN A 114 1.02 3.03 -7.17
CA ASN A 114 2.39 3.34 -6.78
C ASN A 114 3.40 2.87 -7.84
N ALA A 115 3.29 1.61 -8.27
CA ALA A 115 4.12 1.09 -9.37
C ALA A 115 3.87 1.86 -10.69
N GLY A 116 2.61 2.20 -10.99
CA GLY A 116 2.24 3.02 -12.14
C GLY A 116 2.80 4.44 -12.07
N TRP A 117 2.87 5.04 -10.88
CA TRP A 117 3.49 6.34 -10.68
C TRP A 117 4.98 6.33 -11.04
N CYS A 118 5.74 5.34 -10.54
CA CYS A 118 7.14 5.15 -10.91
C CYS A 118 7.30 5.10 -12.43
N PHE A 119 6.45 4.33 -13.12
CA PHE A 119 6.50 4.21 -14.57
C PHE A 119 6.23 5.52 -15.31
N PHE A 120 5.16 6.24 -14.99
CA PHE A 120 4.88 7.50 -15.68
C PHE A 120 5.87 8.60 -15.32
N PHE A 121 6.32 8.66 -14.07
CA PHE A 121 7.23 9.70 -13.60
C PHE A 121 8.64 9.53 -14.20
N CYS A 122 9.21 8.33 -14.13
CA CYS A 122 10.54 8.03 -14.66
C CYS A 122 10.63 8.10 -16.20
N ASN A 123 9.51 7.94 -16.91
CA ASN A 123 9.41 8.16 -18.36
C ASN A 123 8.90 9.58 -18.73
N GLN A 124 8.99 10.51 -17.78
CA GLN A 124 8.67 11.94 -17.93
C GLN A 124 7.26 12.25 -18.46
N LYS A 125 6.30 11.35 -18.23
CA LYS A 125 4.88 11.51 -18.58
C LYS A 125 4.13 12.24 -17.46
N MET A 126 4.48 13.51 -17.23
CA MET A 126 4.09 14.28 -16.03
C MET A 126 2.58 14.38 -15.77
N VAL A 127 1.77 14.56 -16.83
CA VAL A 127 0.30 14.62 -16.67
C VAL A 127 -0.25 13.30 -16.14
N TYR A 128 0.25 12.17 -16.66
CA TYR A 128 -0.16 10.85 -16.21
C TYR A 128 0.36 10.55 -14.80
N ALA A 129 1.59 10.97 -14.49
CA ALA A 129 2.15 10.89 -13.14
C ALA A 129 1.33 11.69 -12.12
N LEU A 130 0.81 12.86 -12.51
CA LEU A 130 -0.09 13.66 -11.66
C LEU A 130 -1.44 12.97 -11.43
N VAL A 131 -2.07 12.44 -12.49
CA VAL A 131 -3.35 11.73 -12.35
C VAL A 131 -3.21 10.50 -11.44
N ILE A 132 -2.16 9.72 -11.63
CA ILE A 132 -1.97 8.47 -10.88
C ILE A 132 -1.58 8.73 -9.42
N ILE A 133 -0.82 9.79 -9.09
CA ILE A 133 -0.51 10.13 -7.69
C ILE A 133 -1.75 10.65 -6.94
N VAL A 134 -2.66 11.37 -7.63
CA VAL A 134 -3.96 11.75 -7.05
C VAL A 134 -4.81 10.51 -6.80
N LEU A 135 -4.86 9.57 -7.74
CA LEU A 135 -5.57 8.30 -7.55
C LEU A 135 -4.97 7.48 -6.39
N SER A 136 -3.64 7.47 -6.26
CA SER A 136 -2.95 6.86 -5.11
C SER A 136 -3.40 7.50 -3.80
N ALA A 137 -3.46 8.82 -3.70
CA ALA A 137 -3.96 9.51 -2.50
C ALA A 137 -5.43 9.12 -2.19
N VAL A 138 -6.30 9.10 -3.19
CA VAL A 138 -7.71 8.70 -3.03
C VAL A 138 -7.83 7.27 -2.50
N THR A 139 -7.08 6.32 -3.07
CA THR A 139 -7.09 4.93 -2.60
C THR A 139 -6.65 4.79 -1.14
N LEU A 140 -5.67 5.58 -0.68
CA LEU A 140 -5.28 5.61 0.73
C LEU A 140 -6.38 6.15 1.64
N TYR A 141 -7.06 7.24 1.24
CA TYR A 141 -8.19 7.77 2.01
C TYR A 141 -9.34 6.76 2.10
N VAL A 142 -9.65 6.07 0.99
CA VAL A 142 -10.67 5.01 0.99
C VAL A 142 -10.27 3.88 1.95
N ALA A 143 -9.01 3.46 1.96
CA ALA A 143 -8.51 2.45 2.89
C ALA A 143 -8.70 2.92 4.35
N LEU A 144 -8.30 4.15 4.67
CA LEU A 144 -8.42 4.73 6.02
C LEU A 144 -9.88 4.81 6.50
N ILE A 145 -10.80 5.24 5.64
CA ILE A 145 -12.23 5.33 5.94
C ILE A 145 -12.81 3.93 6.22
N ASN A 146 -12.48 2.94 5.39
CA ASN A 146 -12.94 1.56 5.60
C ASN A 146 -12.47 0.99 6.95
N ASN A 147 -11.23 1.28 7.34
CA ASN A 147 -10.67 0.82 8.61
C ASN A 147 -11.32 1.55 9.80
N SER A 148 -11.35 2.89 9.78
CA SER A 148 -11.89 3.71 10.87
C SER A 148 -13.34 3.39 11.21
N ILE A 149 -14.22 3.27 10.20
CA ILE A 149 -15.64 2.91 10.41
C ILE A 149 -15.78 1.59 11.21
N ARG A 150 -14.88 0.64 10.97
CA ARG A 150 -14.95 -0.70 11.57
C ARG A 150 -14.40 -0.72 12.98
N VAL A 151 -13.29 -0.03 13.20
CA VAL A 151 -12.72 0.19 14.54
C VAL A 151 -13.76 0.86 15.45
N PHE A 152 -14.42 1.93 14.98
CA PHE A 152 -15.44 2.61 15.77
C PHE A 152 -16.66 1.73 16.09
N LYS A 153 -17.13 0.93 15.13
CA LYS A 153 -18.21 -0.04 15.37
C LYS A 153 -17.82 -1.07 16.43
N PHE A 154 -16.65 -1.69 16.27
CA PHE A 154 -16.15 -2.71 17.20
C PHE A 154 -15.95 -2.13 18.61
N TYR A 155 -15.38 -0.94 18.72
CA TYR A 155 -15.23 -0.25 20.01
C TYR A 155 -16.57 0.01 20.68
N GLY A 156 -17.59 0.45 19.92
CA GLY A 156 -18.94 0.67 20.42
C GLY A 156 -19.61 -0.61 20.92
N ASP A 157 -19.39 -1.74 20.26
CA ASP A 157 -19.95 -3.04 20.66
C ASP A 157 -19.28 -3.58 21.93
N LEU A 158 -17.95 -3.41 22.06
CA LEU A 158 -17.23 -3.73 23.30
C LEU A 158 -17.75 -2.88 24.47
N TYR A 159 -17.90 -1.57 24.28
CA TYR A 159 -18.39 -0.67 25.33
C TYR A 159 -19.77 -1.07 25.86
N LYS A 160 -20.68 -1.54 24.99
CA LYS A 160 -22.00 -2.03 25.38
C LYS A 160 -21.97 -3.37 26.11
N THR A 161 -20.99 -4.22 25.84
CA THR A 161 -20.89 -5.57 26.40
C THR A 161 -20.35 -5.56 27.84
N TYR A 162 -19.51 -4.58 28.17
CA TYR A 162 -18.87 -4.45 29.50
C TYR A 162 -19.53 -3.40 30.41
N ARG A 163 -20.71 -2.90 30.04
CA ARG A 163 -21.56 -2.03 30.88
C ARG A 163 -22.76 -2.82 31.38
#